data_AF-A0AAW1V7J5-F1
#
_entry.id   AF-A0AAW1V7J5-F1
#
_cell.length_a   1.000
_cell.length_b   1.000
_cell.length_c   1.000
_cell.angle_alpha   90.00
_cell.angle_beta   90.00
_cell.angle_gamma   90.00
#
_symmetry.space_group_name_H-M   'P 1'
#
loop_
_entity.id
_entity.type
_entity.pdbx_description
1 polymer ?
#
loop_
_entity_poly.entity_id
_entity_poly.type
_entity_poly.pdbx_seq_one_letter_code
_entity_poly.pdbx_strand_id
1 'polypeptide(L)'
;MEDLWNRMKVSLTSVTEEEVKPDKMVKREQCMTDSILELMEERRQHKNRENVRYRELHRKVIRAIKEANERWLQEKCVEIEILQKKYDNFNLYEKLKEATGRYRRRGPRIIFSRWSVRKDLPLHKRKWNQLSTD
;
A
#
# COMPACT_ATOMS: atom_id res chain seq x y z
N MET A 1 -17.99 18.80 36.54
CA MET A 1 -17.26 17.57 36.17
C MET A 1 -17.48 17.24 34.70
N GLU A 2 -18.73 17.23 34.23
CA GLU A 2 -19.10 17.02 32.82
C GLU A 2 -18.39 17.97 31.84
N ASP A 3 -18.26 19.26 32.17
CA ASP A 3 -17.68 20.26 31.26
C ASP A 3 -16.17 20.07 31.01
N LEU A 4 -15.44 19.60 32.03
CA LEU A 4 -14.01 19.31 31.90
C LEU A 4 -13.79 18.10 31.00
N TRP A 5 -14.64 17.08 31.18
CA TRP A 5 -14.64 15.87 30.35
C TRP A 5 -14.99 16.18 28.90
N ASN A 6 -16.01 17.01 28.66
CA ASN A 6 -16.40 17.43 27.32
C ASN A 6 -15.29 18.24 26.63
N ARG A 7 -14.62 19.15 27.36
CA ARG A 7 -13.46 19.90 26.83
C ARG A 7 -12.30 18.98 26.46
N MET A 8 -11.95 18.04 27.33
CA MET A 8 -10.90 17.05 27.04
C MET A 8 -11.25 16.20 25.82
N LYS A 9 -12.50 15.76 25.72
CA LYS A 9 -12.98 14.96 24.59
C LYS A 9 -12.88 15.74 23.28
N VAL A 10 -13.32 17.00 23.26
CA VAL A 10 -13.25 17.88 22.09
C VAL A 10 -11.80 18.10 21.65
N SER A 11 -10.91 18.44 22.59
CA SER A 11 -9.49 18.64 22.28
C SER A 11 -8.81 17.36 21.78
N LEU A 12 -9.19 16.20 22.35
CA LEU A 12 -8.67 14.92 21.89
C LEU A 12 -9.16 14.59 20.48
N THR A 13 -10.47 14.76 20.20
CA THR A 13 -11.01 14.54 18.85
C THR A 13 -10.40 15.47 17.82
N SER A 14 -10.21 16.76 18.14
CA SER A 14 -9.63 17.72 17.20
C SER A 14 -8.17 17.39 16.88
N VAL A 15 -7.36 17.02 17.87
CA VAL A 15 -5.97 16.60 17.66
C VAL A 15 -5.91 15.30 16.86
N THR A 16 -6.80 14.34 17.13
CA THR A 16 -6.83 13.09 16.36
C THR A 16 -7.27 13.30 14.92
N GLU A 17 -8.20 14.21 14.65
CA GLU A 17 -8.63 14.53 13.29
C GLU A 17 -7.57 15.30 12.49
N GLU A 18 -6.74 16.10 13.16
CA GLU A 18 -5.68 16.88 12.54
C GLU A 18 -4.43 16.04 12.25
N GLU A 19 -3.98 15.24 13.22
CA GLU A 19 -2.75 14.44 13.17
C GLU A 19 -2.96 13.03 12.58
N VAL A 20 -4.13 12.42 12.78
CA VAL A 20 -4.46 11.06 12.29
C VAL A 20 -5.28 11.14 11.01
N LYS A 21 -4.92 12.04 10.10
CA LYS A 21 -5.40 11.95 8.73
C LYS A 21 -4.84 10.66 8.13
N PRO A 22 -5.67 9.76 7.57
CA PRO A 22 -5.14 8.59 6.88
C PRO A 22 -4.20 9.09 5.79
N ASP A 23 -2.93 8.68 5.90
CA ASP A 23 -1.83 9.02 5.01
C ASP A 23 -2.34 9.07 3.57
N LYS A 24 -2.44 10.28 3.02
CA LYS A 24 -3.12 10.54 1.75
C LYS A 24 -2.38 9.78 0.66
N MET A 25 -3.04 8.73 0.15
CA MET A 25 -2.86 8.19 -1.21
C MET A 25 -1.41 8.20 -1.72
N VAL A 26 -0.46 7.67 -0.95
CA VAL A 26 0.87 7.39 -1.50
C VAL A 26 0.66 6.37 -2.62
N LYS A 27 0.86 6.77 -3.88
CA LYS A 27 0.88 5.87 -5.05
C LYS A 27 2.04 4.89 -4.87
N ARG A 28 1.81 3.82 -4.10
CA ARG A 28 2.83 2.84 -3.73
C ARG A 28 3.20 1.92 -4.89
N GLU A 29 2.34 1.83 -5.92
CA GLU A 29 2.55 0.96 -7.07
C GLU A 29 2.26 1.73 -8.36
N GLN A 30 3.09 1.52 -9.39
CA GLN A 30 3.03 2.23 -10.68
C GLN A 30 1.72 1.98 -11.46
N CYS A 31 1.00 0.91 -11.11
CA CYS A 31 -0.28 0.52 -11.70
C CYS A 31 -1.50 1.13 -10.99
N MET A 32 -1.33 1.94 -9.95
CA MET A 32 -2.45 2.51 -9.18
C MET A 32 -3.02 3.77 -9.86
N THR A 33 -4.22 3.65 -10.43
CA THR A 33 -4.98 4.77 -10.97
C THR A 33 -5.80 5.47 -9.88
N ASP A 34 -6.13 6.74 -10.11
CA ASP A 34 -6.88 7.55 -9.13
C ASP A 34 -8.26 6.94 -8.82
N SER A 35 -8.91 6.35 -9.83
CA SER A 35 -10.16 5.58 -9.66
C SER A 35 -10.01 4.38 -8.71
N ILE A 36 -8.89 3.65 -8.73
CA ILE A 36 -8.66 2.55 -7.79
C ILE A 36 -8.53 3.08 -6.37
N LEU A 37 -7.86 4.22 -6.20
CA LEU A 37 -7.67 4.82 -4.89
C LEU A 37 -8.99 5.33 -4.30
N GLU A 38 -9.86 5.91 -5.13
CA GLU A 38 -11.24 6.26 -4.74
C GLU A 38 -12.04 5.03 -4.29
N LEU A 39 -11.98 3.92 -5.05
CA LEU A 39 -12.64 2.66 -4.66
C LEU A 39 -12.08 2.07 -3.36
N MET A 40 -10.77 2.25 -3.11
CA MET A 40 -10.16 1.84 -1.85
C MET A 40 -10.64 2.69 -0.67
N GLU A 41 -10.88 3.98 -0.89
CA GLU A 41 -11.41 4.89 0.13
C GLU A 41 -12.90 4.61 0.40
N GLU A 42 -13.71 4.40 -0.64
CA GLU A 42 -15.11 3.97 -0.47
C GLU A 42 -15.18 2.67 0.33
N ARG A 43 -14.32 1.69 0.00
CA ARG A 43 -14.22 0.45 0.79
C ARG A 43 -13.88 0.70 2.26
N ARG A 44 -13.02 1.66 2.58
CA ARG A 44 -12.66 1.99 3.97
C ARG A 44 -13.86 2.55 4.74
N GLN A 45 -14.68 3.39 4.10
CA GLN A 45 -15.86 3.99 4.71
C GLN A 45 -16.94 2.95 5.07
N HIS A 46 -17.06 1.88 4.29
CA HIS A 46 -18.01 0.78 4.56
C HIS A 46 -17.51 -0.28 5.54
N LYS A 47 -16.26 -0.17 6.03
CA LYS A 47 -15.70 -1.10 7.01
C LYS A 47 -16.51 -1.02 8.31
N ASN A 48 -16.97 -2.18 8.80
CA ASN A 48 -17.77 -2.33 10.03
C ASN A 48 -19.21 -1.77 9.99
N ARG A 49 -19.67 -1.20 8.86
CA ARG A 49 -21.07 -0.72 8.71
C ARG A 49 -21.93 -1.69 7.93
N GLU A 50 -21.50 -2.04 6.71
CA GLU A 50 -22.27 -2.89 5.79
C GLU A 50 -21.38 -4.00 5.22
N ASN A 51 -21.50 -5.22 5.77
CA ASN A 51 -20.63 -6.33 5.39
C ASN A 51 -20.82 -6.76 3.92
N VAL A 52 -22.05 -6.70 3.40
CA VAL A 52 -22.35 -7.05 2.00
C VAL A 52 -21.68 -6.06 1.04
N ARG A 53 -21.94 -4.76 1.22
CA ARG A 53 -21.36 -3.70 0.39
C ARG A 53 -19.84 -3.64 0.49
N TYR A 54 -19.28 -3.86 1.67
CA TYR A 54 -17.82 -3.96 1.85
C TYR A 54 -17.21 -5.11 1.02
N ARG A 55 -17.84 -6.30 1.00
CA ARG A 55 -17.35 -7.44 0.20
C ARG A 55 -17.44 -7.16 -1.29
N GLU A 56 -18.52 -6.53 -1.75
CA GLU A 56 -18.68 -6.14 -3.15
C GLU A 56 -17.63 -5.12 -3.58
N LEU A 57 -17.45 -4.04 -2.81
CA LEU A 57 -16.40 -3.05 -3.06
C LEU A 57 -15.02 -3.69 -3.03
N HIS A 58 -14.77 -4.63 -2.10
CA HIS A 58 -13.51 -5.36 -2.07
C HIS A 58 -13.25 -6.17 -3.35
N ARG A 59 -14.26 -6.85 -3.88
CA ARG A 59 -14.15 -7.57 -5.16
C ARG A 59 -13.90 -6.61 -6.33
N LYS A 60 -14.59 -5.47 -6.36
CA LYS A 60 -14.39 -4.43 -7.39
C LYS A 60 -12.96 -3.87 -7.35
N VAL A 61 -12.46 -3.53 -6.17
CA VAL A 61 -11.08 -3.07 -5.96
C VAL A 61 -10.07 -4.10 -6.47
N ILE A 62 -10.22 -5.38 -6.09
CA ILE A 62 -9.31 -6.43 -6.56
C ILE A 62 -9.33 -6.58 -8.08
N ARG A 63 -10.52 -6.51 -8.69
CA ARG A 63 -10.69 -6.62 -10.15
C ARG A 63 -10.01 -5.44 -10.85
N ALA A 64 -10.29 -4.21 -10.42
CA ALA A 64 -9.68 -3.02 -10.99
C ALA A 64 -8.15 -3.06 -10.91
N ILE A 65 -7.60 -3.56 -9.79
CA ILE A 65 -6.16 -3.70 -9.62
C ILE A 65 -5.58 -4.78 -10.53
N LYS A 66 -6.29 -5.90 -10.73
CA LYS A 66 -5.85 -6.92 -11.70
C LYS A 66 -5.82 -6.35 -13.12
N GLU A 67 -6.87 -5.66 -13.53
CA GLU A 67 -6.96 -5.05 -14.86
C GLU A 67 -5.92 -3.95 -15.09
N ALA A 68 -5.61 -3.15 -14.07
CA ALA A 68 -4.57 -2.13 -14.16
C ALA A 68 -3.16 -2.74 -14.23
N ASN A 69 -2.89 -3.79 -13.45
CA ASN A 69 -1.65 -4.55 -13.55
C ASN A 69 -1.48 -5.20 -14.92
N GLU A 70 -2.54 -5.79 -15.46
CA GLU A 70 -2.53 -6.44 -16.78
C GLU A 70 -2.22 -5.42 -17.88
N ARG A 71 -2.89 -4.25 -17.86
CA ARG A 71 -2.63 -3.17 -18.80
C ARG A 71 -1.19 -2.68 -18.74
N TRP A 72 -0.68 -2.43 -17.53
CA TRP A 72 0.70 -2.01 -17.34
C TRP A 72 1.70 -3.06 -17.86
N LEU A 73 1.45 -4.35 -17.61
CA LEU A 73 2.31 -5.42 -18.09
C LEU A 73 2.26 -5.53 -19.63
N GLN A 74 1.07 -5.38 -20.21
CA GLN A 74 0.88 -5.39 -21.66
C GLN A 74 1.66 -4.24 -22.33
N GLU A 75 1.60 -3.03 -21.78
CA GLU A 75 2.38 -1.88 -22.25
C GLU A 75 3.88 -2.17 -22.21
N LYS A 76 4.36 -2.81 -21.14
CA LYS A 76 5.76 -3.22 -21.01
C LYS A 76 6.17 -4.29 -22.03
N CYS A 77 5.31 -5.26 -22.31
CA CYS A 77 5.55 -6.26 -23.35
C CYS A 77 5.69 -5.61 -24.74
N VAL A 78 4.80 -4.66 -25.07
CA VAL A 78 4.86 -3.92 -26.34
C VAL A 78 6.16 -3.10 -26.44
N GLU A 79 6.59 -2.44 -25.36
CA GLU A 79 7.86 -1.71 -25.31
C GLU A 79 9.06 -2.63 -25.60
N ILE A 80 9.08 -3.83 -25.01
CA ILE A 80 10.12 -4.84 -25.21
C ILE A 80 10.12 -5.36 -26.65
N GLU A 81 8.95 -5.65 -27.24
CA GLU A 81 8.83 -6.09 -28.64
C GLU A 81 9.36 -5.05 -29.63
N ILE A 82 9.13 -3.76 -29.38
CA ILE A 82 9.66 -2.67 -30.20
C ILE A 82 11.19 -2.60 -30.09
N LEU A 83 11.75 -2.73 -28.88
CA LEU A 83 13.20 -2.75 -28.67
C LEU A 83 13.86 -3.95 -29.34
N GLN A 84 13.20 -5.11 -29.28
CA GLN A 84 13.64 -6.32 -29.97
C GLN A 84 13.67 -6.12 -31.49
N LYS A 85 12.63 -5.49 -32.07
CA LYS A 85 12.60 -5.14 -33.50
C LYS A 85 13.72 -4.17 -33.91
N LYS A 86 14.14 -3.30 -32.99
CA LYS A 86 15.24 -2.34 -33.21
C LYS A 86 16.64 -2.94 -32.99
N TYR A 87 16.73 -4.24 -32.65
CA TYR A 87 17.99 -4.92 -32.27
C TYR A 87 18.76 -4.22 -31.14
N ASP A 88 18.05 -3.46 -30.30
CA ASP A 88 18.65 -2.74 -29.19
C ASP A 88 18.74 -3.66 -27.97
N ASN A 89 19.69 -4.57 -28.03
CA ASN A 89 19.86 -5.62 -27.02
C ASN A 89 20.15 -5.05 -25.63
N PHE A 90 20.86 -3.92 -25.54
CA PHE A 90 21.21 -3.31 -24.25
C PHE A 90 19.95 -2.82 -23.53
N ASN A 91 19.14 -1.99 -24.19
CA ASN A 91 17.90 -1.47 -23.61
C ASN A 91 16.86 -2.58 -23.42
N LEU A 92 16.84 -3.60 -24.27
CA LEU A 92 16.00 -4.78 -24.10
C LEU A 92 16.27 -5.50 -22.76
N TYR A 93 17.54 -5.77 -22.45
CA TYR A 93 17.91 -6.45 -21.21
C TYR A 93 17.61 -5.61 -19.97
N GLU A 94 17.78 -4.29 -20.04
CA GLU A 94 17.42 -3.38 -18.96
C GLU A 94 15.91 -3.40 -18.70
N LYS A 95 15.09 -3.20 -19.74
CA LYS A 95 13.62 -3.21 -19.63
C LYS A 95 13.07 -4.56 -19.19
N LEU A 96 13.68 -5.65 -19.63
CA LEU A 96 13.30 -7.01 -19.21
C LEU A 96 13.62 -7.24 -17.73
N LYS A 97 14.72 -6.71 -17.21
CA LYS A 97 15.05 -6.75 -15.78
C LYS A 97 14.06 -5.91 -14.94
N GLU A 98 13.67 -4.74 -15.43
CA GLU A 98 12.66 -3.89 -14.79
C GLU A 98 11.29 -4.59 -14.73
N ALA A 99 10.82 -5.11 -15.86
CA ALA A 99 9.51 -5.76 -15.96
C ALA A 99 9.42 -7.05 -15.11
N THR A 100 10.50 -7.83 -15.05
CA THR A 100 10.51 -9.10 -14.28
C THR A 100 10.82 -8.94 -12.79
N GLY A 101 11.20 -7.75 -12.33
CA GLY A 101 11.41 -7.46 -10.92
C GLY A 101 12.53 -8.27 -10.24
N ARG A 102 13.46 -8.85 -11.02
CA ARG A 102 14.53 -9.75 -10.52
C ARG A 102 15.59 -9.04 -9.65
N TYR A 103 15.45 -7.73 -9.41
CA TYR A 103 16.32 -6.93 -8.53
C TYR A 103 15.87 -6.89 -7.05
N ARG A 104 14.85 -7.65 -6.62
CA ARG A 104 14.46 -7.66 -5.19
C ARG A 104 15.62 -8.17 -4.33
N ARG A 105 16.27 -7.26 -3.59
CA ARG A 105 17.26 -7.59 -2.56
C ARG A 105 16.69 -8.67 -1.65
N ARG A 106 17.47 -9.71 -1.38
CA ARG A 106 17.18 -10.77 -0.39
C ARG A 106 17.23 -10.18 1.02
N GLY A 107 16.28 -9.32 1.38
CA GLY A 107 16.00 -8.94 2.76
C GLY A 107 15.10 -9.98 3.45
N PRO A 108 14.96 -9.93 4.79
CA PRO A 108 14.07 -10.83 5.53
C PRO A 108 12.68 -10.84 4.89
N ARG A 109 12.09 -12.04 4.72
CA ARG A 109 10.77 -12.21 4.09
C ARG A 109 9.69 -11.56 4.96
N ILE A 110 9.45 -10.27 4.75
CA ILE A 110 8.17 -9.65 5.09
C ILE A 110 7.20 -10.16 4.04
N ILE A 111 6.34 -11.10 4.42
CA ILE A 111 5.21 -11.51 3.59
C ILE A 111 4.25 -10.33 3.54
N PHE A 112 4.33 -9.53 2.48
CA PHE A 112 3.27 -8.61 2.11
C PHE A 112 2.04 -9.47 1.76
N SER A 113 1.21 -9.75 2.76
CA SER A 113 -0.15 -10.21 2.46
C SER A 113 -0.82 -9.09 1.67
N ARG A 114 -1.21 -9.42 0.44
CA ARG A 114 -1.53 -8.51 -0.68
C ARG A 114 -2.57 -7.40 -0.40
N TRP A 115 -3.19 -7.32 0.78
CA TRP A 115 -4.12 -6.24 1.15
C TRP A 115 -4.13 -5.85 2.64
N SER A 116 -3.14 -6.26 3.43
CA SER A 116 -3.06 -5.84 4.84
C SER A 116 -1.75 -5.11 5.09
N VAL A 117 -1.84 -3.78 5.22
CA VAL A 117 -0.83 -3.03 5.95
C VAL A 117 -1.05 -3.34 7.43
N ARG A 118 -0.55 -4.50 7.90
CA ARG A 118 -0.16 -4.61 9.30
C ARG A 118 1.22 -3.98 9.38
N LYS A 119 1.31 -2.87 10.11
CA LYS A 119 2.59 -2.43 10.64
C LYS A 119 2.99 -3.52 11.63
N ASP A 120 4.01 -4.31 11.31
CA ASP A 120 4.72 -5.02 12.36
C ASP A 120 5.34 -3.93 13.24
N LEU A 121 4.66 -3.63 14.35
CA LEU A 121 5.26 -2.93 15.46
C LEU A 121 6.43 -3.82 15.90
N PRO A 122 7.70 -3.35 15.91
CA PRO A 122 8.80 -4.15 16.42
C PRO A 122 8.65 -4.28 17.94
N LEU A 123 7.76 -5.16 18.38
CA LEU A 123 7.82 -5.69 19.72
C LEU A 123 9.10 -6.51 19.78
N HIS A 124 9.99 -6.08 20.67
CA HIS A 124 11.13 -6.83 21.19
C HIS A 124 12.51 -6.63 20.53
N LYS A 125 13.03 -5.39 20.64
CA LYS A 125 14.45 -5.20 21.03
C LYS A 125 14.56 -4.13 22.13
N ARG A 126 14.00 -4.42 23.31
CA ARG A 126 14.63 -4.01 24.56
C ARG A 126 15.31 -5.25 25.13
N LYS A 127 16.46 -5.61 24.54
CA LYS A 127 17.44 -6.43 25.25
C LYS A 127 18.08 -5.48 26.27
N TRP A 128 17.72 -5.66 27.54
CA TRP A 128 18.58 -5.54 28.71
C TRP A 128 19.82 -4.65 28.54
N ASN A 129 19.64 -3.33 28.66
CA ASN A 129 20.71 -2.38 28.97
C ASN A 129 20.38 -1.61 30.26
N GLN A 130 19.90 -2.33 31.28
CA GLN A 130 19.62 -1.77 32.62
C GLN A 130 19.99 -2.76 33.75
N LEU A 131 20.96 -3.65 33.55
CA LEU A 131 21.56 -4.44 34.63
C LEU A 131 23.08 -4.63 34.43
N SER A 132 23.80 -3.52 34.18
CA SER A 132 25.26 -3.50 34.34
C SER A 132 25.80 -2.08 34.54
N THR A 133 25.09 -1.26 35.31
CA THR A 133 25.63 -0.02 35.88
C THR A 133 24.94 0.20 37.22
N ASP A 134 25.34 -0.63 38.19
CA ASP A 134 25.74 -0.26 39.55
C ASP A 134 26.56 -1.43 40.12
#